data_AF-A0A7X5DBC1-F1
#
_entry.id   AF-A0A7X5DBC1-F1
#
_cell.length_a   1.000
_cell.length_b   1.000
_cell.length_c   1.000
_cell.angle_alpha   90.00
_cell.angle_beta   90.00
_cell.angle_gamma   90.00
#
_symmetry.space_group_name_H-M   'P 1'
#
loop_
_entity.id
_entity.type
_entity.pdbx_description
1 polymer ?
#
loop_
_entity_poly.entity_id
_entity_poly.type
_entity_poly.pdbx_seq_one_letter_code
_entity_poly.pdbx_strand_id
1 'polypeptide(L)'
;FIVGKIIEECAAATGDAVITEELISFVEDRKGHDRRYGIAPDKIREEIGWEPETAFEDGIVRTIRWYLDNQEWMDHVLSGEYRAYEPVSLRCSSKGLVG
;
A
#
# COMPACT_ATOMS: atom_id res chain seq x y z
N PHE A 1 -6.22 9.88 9.78
CA PHE A 1 -5.31 9.14 10.68
C PHE A 1 -4.17 8.50 9.88
N ILE A 2 -4.42 7.45 9.08
CA ILE A 2 -3.35 6.73 8.35
C ILE A 2 -2.64 7.61 7.30
N VAL A 3 -3.40 8.22 6.37
CA VAL A 3 -2.81 9.02 5.28
C VAL A 3 -2.00 10.21 5.81
N GLY A 4 -2.50 10.88 6.86
CA GLY A 4 -1.76 11.96 7.52
C GLY A 4 -0.42 11.48 8.10
N LYS A 5 -0.37 10.28 8.70
CA LYS A 5 0.89 9.70 9.19
C LYS A 5 1.88 9.40 8.06
N ILE A 6 1.38 8.96 6.91
CA ILE A 6 2.22 8.75 5.72
C ILE A 6 2.82 10.07 5.25
N ILE A 7 2.01 11.12 5.13
CA ILE A 7 2.47 12.46 4.72
C ILE A 7 3.52 12.98 5.69
N GLU A 8 3.26 12.92 7.00
CA GLU A 8 4.19 13.36 8.04
C GLU A 8 5.55 12.64 7.94
N GLU A 9 5.55 11.31 7.90
CA GLU A 9 6.79 10.53 7.86
C GLU A 9 7.54 10.72 6.54
N CYS A 10 6.85 10.78 5.40
CA CYS A 10 7.49 11.01 4.10
C CYS A 10 8.10 12.41 4.01
N ALA A 11 7.38 13.45 4.45
CA ALA A 11 7.90 14.82 4.48
C ALA A 11 9.12 14.92 5.41
N ALA A 12 9.05 14.30 6.59
CA ALA A 12 10.17 14.28 7.54
C ALA A 12 11.39 13.52 7.01
N ALA A 13 11.19 12.38 6.36
CA ALA A 13 12.28 11.54 5.86
C ALA A 13 12.96 12.13 4.61
N THR A 14 12.22 12.83 3.75
CA THR A 14 12.74 13.40 2.50
C THR A 14 13.17 14.86 2.63
N GLY A 15 12.63 15.59 3.62
CA GLY A 15 12.78 17.03 3.74
C GLY A 15 12.01 17.83 2.69
N ASP A 16 11.13 17.17 1.93
CA ASP A 16 10.40 17.81 0.84
C ASP A 16 9.10 18.46 1.33
N ALA A 17 9.07 19.79 1.24
CA ALA A 17 7.94 20.60 1.67
C ALA A 17 6.71 20.48 0.76
N VAL A 18 6.82 19.85 -0.42
CA VAL A 18 5.67 19.61 -1.31
C VAL A 18 4.80 18.44 -0.84
N ILE A 19 5.31 17.60 0.06
CA ILE A 19 4.59 16.45 0.59
C ILE A 19 3.60 16.93 1.66
N THR A 20 2.38 17.25 1.20
CA THR A 20 1.28 17.73 2.05
C THR A 20 -0.03 17.04 1.68
N GLU A 21 -1.11 17.35 2.40
CA GLU A 21 -2.45 16.84 2.08
C GLU A 21 -2.96 17.30 0.70
N GLU A 22 -2.35 18.33 0.10
CA GLU A 22 -2.70 18.80 -1.25
C GLU A 22 -2.40 17.76 -2.34
N LEU A 23 -1.54 16.77 -2.06
CA LEU A 23 -1.28 15.65 -2.97
C LEU A 23 -2.41 14.62 -2.98
N ILE A 24 -3.40 14.72 -2.08
CA ILE A 24 -4.54 13.80 -2.04
C ILE A 24 -5.52 14.15 -3.14
N SER A 25 -5.78 13.19 -4.03
CA SER A 25 -6.80 13.30 -5.08
C SER A 25 -7.87 12.22 -4.91
N PHE A 26 -9.14 12.63 -4.92
CA PHE A 26 -10.26 11.70 -4.90
C PHE A 26 -10.59 11.25 -6.32
N VAL A 27 -10.69 9.94 -6.51
CA VAL A 27 -11.05 9.30 -7.78
C VAL A 27 -12.35 8.53 -7.65
N GLU A 28 -12.96 8.14 -8.77
CA GLU A 28 -14.16 7.31 -8.76
C GLU A 28 -13.92 6.01 -7.98
N ASP A 29 -14.87 5.65 -7.13
CA ASP A 29 -14.77 4.45 -6.31
C ASP A 29 -14.84 3.18 -7.18
N ARG A 30 -14.18 2.10 -6.73
CA ARG A 30 -14.17 0.84 -7.47
C ARG A 30 -15.53 0.15 -7.39
N LYS A 31 -16.01 -0.41 -8.51
CA LYS A 31 -17.22 -1.24 -8.51
C LYS A 31 -17.01 -2.46 -7.60
N GLY A 32 -17.98 -2.72 -6.72
CA GLY A 32 -17.90 -3.83 -5.76
C GLY A 32 -16.99 -3.57 -4.56
N HIS A 33 -16.71 -2.31 -4.21
CA HIS A 33 -15.93 -1.99 -3.02
C HIS A 33 -16.68 -2.34 -1.74
N ASP A 34 -16.29 -3.42 -1.07
CA ASP A 34 -16.69 -3.67 0.31
C ASP A 34 -16.09 -2.59 1.23
N ARG A 35 -16.93 -1.88 1.97
CA ARG A 35 -16.53 -0.70 2.74
C ARG A 35 -15.90 -1.02 4.10
N ARG A 36 -16.14 -2.22 4.62
CA ARG A 36 -15.72 -2.58 5.97
C ARG A 36 -15.34 -4.05 6.04
N TYR A 37 -14.09 -4.26 6.41
CA TYR A 37 -13.58 -5.56 6.84
C TYR A 37 -13.29 -5.49 8.34
N GLY A 38 -13.55 -6.60 9.04
CA GLY A 38 -13.23 -6.74 10.45
C GLY A 38 -13.02 -8.22 10.75
N ILE A 39 -11.97 -8.53 11.50
CA ILE A 39 -11.62 -9.88 11.92
C ILE A 39 -11.62 -9.89 13.45
N ALA A 40 -12.22 -10.93 14.05
CA ALA A 40 -12.16 -11.18 15.48
C ALA A 40 -11.04 -12.21 15.75
N PRO A 41 -9.91 -11.81 16.36
CA PRO A 41 -8.76 -12.70 16.57
C PRO A 41 -8.86 -13.55 17.86
N ASP A 42 -10.00 -13.56 18.53
CA ASP A 42 -10.13 -14.15 19.87
C ASP A 42 -9.78 -15.65 19.87
N LYS A 43 -10.21 -16.38 18.84
CA LYS A 43 -9.91 -17.82 18.72
C LYS A 43 -8.41 -18.12 18.67
N ILE A 44 -7.65 -17.37 17.86
CA ILE A 44 -6.21 -17.63 17.70
C ILE A 44 -5.43 -17.20 18.96
N ARG A 45 -5.89 -16.15 19.64
CA ARG A 45 -5.38 -15.74 20.94
C ARG A 45 -5.62 -16.81 22.00
N GLU A 46 -6.81 -17.36 22.07
CA GLU A 46 -7.18 -18.37 23.08
C GLU A 46 -6.52 -19.73 22.83
N GLU A 47 -6.48 -20.20 21.57
CA GLU A 47 -5.99 -21.54 21.25
C GLU A 47 -4.46 -21.63 21.22
N ILE A 48 -3.78 -20.59 20.75
CA ILE A 48 -2.33 -20.63 20.54
C ILE A 48 -1.56 -19.44 21.14
N GLY A 49 -2.25 -18.53 21.84
CA GLY A 49 -1.59 -17.40 22.52
C GLY A 49 -1.04 -16.34 21.58
N TRP A 50 -1.45 -16.33 20.30
CA TRP A 50 -0.95 -15.35 19.35
C TRP A 50 -1.54 -13.97 19.60
N GLU A 51 -0.68 -12.96 19.59
CA GLU A 51 -1.03 -11.55 19.58
C GLU A 51 -0.12 -10.81 18.58
N PRO A 52 -0.58 -9.71 17.96
CA PRO A 52 0.28 -8.90 17.12
C PRO A 52 1.37 -8.25 17.97
N GLU A 53 2.63 -8.46 17.58
CA GLU A 53 3.79 -7.84 18.23
C GLU A 53 4.03 -6.39 17.78
N THR A 54 3.36 -5.94 16.71
CA THR A 54 3.56 -4.63 16.12
C THR A 54 2.24 -3.90 16.03
N ALA A 55 2.14 -2.75 16.69
CA ALA A 55 1.02 -1.83 16.54
C ALA A 55 1.00 -1.25 15.12
N PHE A 56 -0.17 -0.82 14.67
CA PHE A 56 -0.32 -0.28 13.31
C PHE A 56 0.58 0.96 13.11
N GLU A 57 0.61 1.84 14.11
CA GLU A 57 1.36 3.09 14.12
C GLU A 57 2.86 2.86 13.95
N ASP A 58 3.40 1.81 14.58
CA ASP A 58 4.81 1.43 14.44
C ASP A 58 5.06 0.74 13.09
N GLY A 59 4.15 -0.15 12.70
CA GLY A 59 4.24 -0.92 11.46
C GLY A 59 4.25 -0.02 10.22
N ILE A 60 3.40 1.01 10.19
CA ILE A 60 3.32 1.92 9.04
C ILE A 60 4.61 2.74 8.88
N VAL A 61 5.20 3.23 9.98
CA VAL A 61 6.49 3.96 9.92
C VAL A 61 7.61 3.05 9.41
N ARG A 62 7.70 1.83 9.94
CA ARG A 62 8.70 0.84 9.48
C ARG A 62 8.53 0.51 8.00
N THR A 63 7.29 0.40 7.55
CA THR A 63 6.97 0.14 6.14
C THR A 63 7.42 1.29 5.26
N ILE A 64 7.06 2.54 5.59
CA ILE A 64 7.47 3.74 4.82
C ILE A 64 9.00 3.80 4.68
N ARG A 65 9.72 3.65 5.79
CA ARG A 65 11.20 3.66 5.77
C ARG A 65 11.77 2.56 4.90
N TRP A 66 11.22 1.35 4.99
CA TRP A 66 11.66 0.25 4.14
C TRP A 66 11.52 0.60 2.65
N TYR A 67 10.41 1.19 2.22
CA TYR A 67 10.24 1.62 0.83
C TYR A 67 11.25 2.71 0.42
N LEU A 68 11.54 3.68 1.30
CA LEU A 68 12.52 4.73 1.02
C LEU A 68 13.94 4.17 0.89
N ASP A 69 14.29 3.19 1.72
CA ASP A 69 15.63 2.58 1.76
C ASP A 69 15.86 1.54 0.65
N ASN A 70 14.80 1.03 0.00
CA ASN A 70 14.87 -0.08 -0.96
C ASN A 70 14.52 0.37 -2.40
N GLN A 71 15.12 1.47 -2.88
CA GLN A 71 14.85 2.01 -4.22
C GLN A 71 15.18 1.04 -5.35
N GLU A 72 16.28 0.29 -5.24
CA GLU A 72 16.64 -0.72 -6.27
C GLU A 72 15.55 -1.80 -6.40
N TRP A 73 14.96 -2.22 -5.28
CA TRP A 73 13.85 -3.17 -5.31
C TRP A 73 12.61 -2.55 -5.99
N MET A 74 12.33 -1.27 -5.69
CA MET A 74 11.23 -0.54 -6.32
C MET A 74 11.39 -0.44 -7.84
N ASP A 75 12.59 -0.10 -8.32
CA ASP A 75 12.89 0.01 -9.74
C ASP A 75 12.64 -1.33 -10.47
N HIS A 76 13.07 -2.45 -9.87
CA HIS A 76 12.80 -3.78 -10.41
C HIS A 76 11.31 -4.12 -10.47
N VAL A 77 10.53 -3.80 -9.43
CA VAL A 77 9.08 -4.07 -9.41
C VAL A 77 8.33 -3.19 -10.42
N LEU A 78 8.73 -1.92 -10.55
CA LEU A 78 8.09 -0.96 -11.46
C LEU A 78 8.46 -1.15 -12.93
N SER A 79 9.58 -1.83 -13.22
CA SER A 79 10.01 -2.16 -14.59
C SER A 79 8.93 -2.89 -15.42
N GLY A 80 7.98 -3.55 -14.74
CA GLY A 80 6.93 -4.32 -15.39
C GLY A 80 7.40 -5.68 -15.91
N GLU A 81 8.65 -6.09 -15.61
CA GLU A 81 9.17 -7.42 -15.97
C GLU A 81 8.29 -8.55 -15.43
N TYR A 82 7.63 -8.36 -14.28
CA TYR A 82 6.64 -9.32 -13.76
C TYR A 82 5.49 -9.61 -14.73
N ARG A 83 5.09 -8.64 -15.59
CA ARG A 83 4.05 -8.84 -16.61
C ARG A 83 4.49 -9.82 -17.71
N ALA A 84 5.80 -10.05 -17.88
CA ALA A 84 6.31 -11.05 -18.81
C ALA A 84 6.16 -12.49 -18.27
N TYR A 85 5.98 -12.64 -16.96
CA TYR A 85 5.78 -13.94 -16.29
C TYR A 85 4.29 -14.34 -16.19
N GLU A 86 3.35 -13.44 -16.48
CA GLU A 86 1.93 -13.80 -16.52
C GLU A 86 1.61 -14.62 -17.77
N PRO A 87 0.97 -15.81 -17.63
CA PRO A 87 0.48 -16.53 -18.79
C PRO A 87 -0.51 -15.66 -19.57
N VAL A 88 -0.42 -15.71 -20.90
CA VAL A 88 -1.19 -14.89 -21.87
C VAL A 88 -2.71 -14.84 -21.59
N SER A 89 -3.25 -15.77 -20.80
CA SER A 89 -4.65 -15.82 -20.38
C SER A 89 -5.10 -14.77 -19.34
N LEU A 90 -4.19 -14.06 -18.67
CA LEU A 90 -4.54 -12.98 -17.73
C LEU A 90 -4.50 -11.57 -18.35
N ARG A 91 -4.26 -11.46 -19.66
CA ARG A 91 -4.39 -10.19 -20.37
C ARG A 91 -5.85 -9.74 -20.41
N CYS A 92 -6.26 -8.98 -19.40
CA CYS A 92 -7.49 -8.21 -19.47
C CYS A 92 -7.35 -7.26 -20.68
N SER A 93 -8.23 -7.44 -21.67
CA SER A 93 -8.19 -6.68 -22.91
C SER A 93 -8.57 -5.22 -22.61
N SER A 94 -7.57 -4.38 -22.38
CA SER A 94 -7.73 -2.92 -22.39
C SER A 94 -7.87 -2.45 -23.85
N LYS A 95 -8.94 -2.89 -24.53
CA LYS A 95 -9.41 -2.20 -25.73
C LYS A 95 -10.35 -1.09 -25.28
N GLY A 96 -9.85 0.14 -25.43
CA GLY A 96 -10.65 1.36 -25.36
C GLY A 96 -10.22 2.25 -24.22
N LEU A 97 -9.24 3.12 -24.49
CA LEU A 97 -9.15 4.52 -24.06
C LEU A 97 -7.81 5.08 -24.54
N VAL A 98 -7.69 5.24 -25.86
CA VAL A 98 -6.84 6.27 -26.47
C VAL A 98 -7.79 6.99 -27.43
N GLY A 99 -7.75 8.32 -27.40
CA GLY A 99 -8.66 9.20 -28.16
C GLY A 99 -8.60 9.03 -29.66
#